data_AF-A0A2R6I1N3-F1
#
_entry.id   AF-A0A2R6I1N3-F1
#
_cell.length_a   1.000
_cell.length_b   1.000
_cell.length_c   1.000
_cell.angle_alpha   90.00
_cell.angle_beta   90.00
_cell.angle_gamma   90.00
#
_symmetry.space_group_name_H-M   'P 1'
#
loop_
_entity.id
_entity.type
_entity.pdbx_description
1 polymer ?
#
loop_
_entity_poly.entity_id
_entity_poly.type
_entity_poly.pdbx_seq_one_letter_code
_entity_poly.pdbx_strand_id
1 'polypeptide(L)'
;MKSRTNCQEPPDALVEILDNLDAPTLRTVLTHVEQRLDDLRPTLPEAIRSETGGEIVDITDSGPYTLVRKHPPSGDSSDAGSQPLFLYRVKREKQLNGEKSLHWSYLGDVTEPATVECRNCGVPLNESTTTCPHCGEELSSTKGV
;
A
#
# COMPACT_ATOMS: atom_id res chain seq x y z
N MET A 1 -27.41 -1.39 0.29
CA MET A 1 -27.66 -0.21 -0.55
C MET A 1 -26.29 0.42 -0.82
N LYS A 2 -25.60 0.03 -1.90
CA LYS A 2 -24.24 0.50 -2.20
C LYS A 2 -24.33 1.71 -3.14
N SER A 3 -23.59 2.75 -2.79
CA SER A 3 -23.61 4.09 -3.36
C SER A 3 -23.53 4.10 -4.88
N ARG A 4 -24.42 4.87 -5.50
CA ARG A 4 -24.41 5.20 -6.92
C ARG A 4 -23.07 5.85 -7.25
N THR A 5 -22.37 5.31 -8.24
CA THR A 5 -21.29 6.00 -8.94
C THR A 5 -21.82 7.38 -9.33
N ASN A 6 -21.13 8.44 -8.89
CA ASN A 6 -21.49 9.81 -9.22
C ASN A 6 -21.21 10.02 -10.72
N CYS A 7 -22.16 9.66 -11.59
CA CYS A 7 -22.12 9.95 -13.02
C CYS A 7 -22.44 11.43 -13.19
N GLN A 8 -21.44 12.29 -13.05
CA GLN A 8 -21.58 13.68 -13.44
C GLN A 8 -21.54 13.73 -14.97
N GLU A 9 -22.63 14.16 -15.60
CA GLU A 9 -22.68 14.33 -17.04
C GLU A 9 -21.64 15.40 -17.47
N PRO A 10 -20.95 15.18 -18.61
CA PRO A 10 -20.03 16.18 -19.13
C PRO A 10 -20.78 17.48 -19.45
N PRO A 11 -20.15 18.66 -19.31
CA PRO A 11 -20.77 19.92 -19.70
C PRO A 11 -21.25 19.89 -21.16
N ASP A 12 -22.40 20.52 -21.45
CA ASP A 12 -23.01 20.51 -22.80
C ASP A 12 -22.03 20.97 -23.90
N ALA A 13 -21.21 21.98 -23.60
CA ALA A 13 -20.20 22.47 -24.54
C ALA A 13 -19.15 21.39 -24.94
N LEU A 14 -18.83 20.48 -24.02
CA LEU A 14 -17.94 19.36 -24.28
C LEU A 14 -18.62 18.29 -25.15
N VAL A 15 -19.91 18.03 -24.90
CA VAL A 15 -20.72 17.11 -25.71
C VAL A 15 -20.81 17.62 -27.14
N GLU A 16 -21.14 18.89 -27.33
CA GLU A 16 -21.24 19.50 -28.66
C GLU A 16 -19.91 19.43 -29.43
N ILE A 17 -18.77 19.64 -28.75
CA ILE A 17 -17.46 19.48 -29.39
C ILE A 17 -17.26 18.03 -29.84
N LEU A 18 -17.52 17.05 -28.97
CA LEU A 18 -17.32 15.63 -29.27
C LEU A 18 -18.24 15.14 -30.40
N ASP A 19 -19.50 15.58 -30.42
CA ASP A 19 -20.49 15.20 -31.46
C ASP A 19 -20.11 15.72 -32.85
N ASN A 20 -19.31 16.79 -32.93
CA ASN A 20 -18.81 17.35 -34.18
C ASN A 20 -17.48 16.72 -34.67
N LEU A 21 -16.89 15.81 -33.89
CA LEU A 21 -15.65 15.13 -34.29
C LEU A 21 -15.94 13.90 -35.13
N ASP A 22 -15.03 13.61 -36.06
CA ASP A 22 -15.09 12.37 -36.82
C ASP A 22 -14.56 11.17 -36.02
N ALA A 23 -14.92 9.96 -36.47
CA ALA A 23 -14.53 8.72 -35.81
C ALA A 23 -13.02 8.53 -35.56
N PRO A 24 -12.08 8.93 -36.45
CA PRO A 24 -10.65 8.86 -36.13
C PRO A 24 -10.24 9.85 -35.05
N THR A 25 -10.74 11.09 -35.07
CA THR A 25 -10.40 12.09 -34.04
C THR A 25 -10.97 11.69 -32.68
N LEU A 26 -12.19 11.13 -32.63
CA LEU A 26 -12.76 10.58 -31.40
C LEU A 26 -11.89 9.48 -30.77
N ARG A 27 -11.28 8.61 -31.59
CA ARG A 27 -10.34 7.59 -31.08
C ARG A 27 -9.08 8.23 -30.50
N THR A 28 -8.55 9.27 -31.13
CA THR A 28 -7.40 10.02 -30.61
C THR A 28 -7.74 10.70 -29.28
N VAL A 29 -8.92 11.29 -29.16
CA VAL A 29 -9.42 11.87 -27.91
C VAL A 29 -9.54 10.80 -26.84
N LEU A 30 -10.10 9.63 -27.15
CA LEU A 30 -10.18 8.52 -26.20
C LEU A 30 -8.80 8.11 -25.68
N THR A 31 -7.81 7.91 -26.56
CA THR A 31 -6.43 7.59 -26.16
C THR A 31 -5.84 8.69 -25.27
N HIS A 32 -6.08 9.96 -25.61
CA HIS A 32 -5.59 11.08 -24.81
C HIS A 32 -6.24 11.12 -23.42
N VAL A 33 -7.55 10.90 -23.33
CA VAL A 33 -8.28 10.83 -22.07
C VAL A 33 -7.78 9.65 -21.23
N GLU A 34 -7.59 8.47 -21.82
CA GLU A 34 -7.03 7.30 -21.12
C GLU A 34 -5.63 7.60 -20.56
N GLN A 35 -4.76 8.24 -21.34
CA GLN A 35 -3.43 8.65 -20.89
C GLN A 35 -3.53 9.66 -19.74
N ARG A 36 -4.38 10.69 -19.88
CA ARG A 36 -4.56 11.70 -18.84
C ARG A 36 -5.12 11.12 -17.55
N LEU A 37 -6.04 10.17 -17.66
CA LEU A 37 -6.57 9.42 -16.53
C LEU A 37 -5.50 8.51 -15.91
N ASP A 38 -4.48 8.08 -16.64
CA ASP A 38 -3.36 7.33 -16.08
C ASP A 38 -2.39 8.28 -15.34
N ASP A 39 -2.07 9.43 -15.93
CA ASP A 39 -1.17 10.44 -15.37
C ASP A 39 -1.71 11.06 -14.06
N LEU A 40 -3.03 11.25 -13.96
CA LEU A 40 -3.68 11.80 -12.76
C LEU A 40 -3.87 10.78 -11.64
N ARG A 41 -3.54 9.49 -11.87
CA ARG A 41 -3.75 8.48 -10.83
C ARG A 41 -2.74 8.65 -9.70
N PRO A 42 -3.19 8.42 -8.45
CA PRO A 42 -2.27 8.29 -7.34
C PRO A 42 -1.32 7.12 -7.59
N THR A 43 -0.09 7.28 -7.12
CA THR A 43 0.91 6.22 -7.13
C THR A 43 0.38 4.99 -6.40
N LEU A 44 0.90 3.80 -6.72
CA LEU A 44 0.44 2.56 -6.09
C LEU A 44 0.50 2.62 -4.54
N PRO A 45 1.57 3.18 -3.92
CA PRO A 45 1.62 3.40 -2.46
C PRO A 45 0.53 4.35 -1.92
N GLU A 46 0.21 5.42 -2.64
CA GLU A 46 -0.85 6.36 -2.23
C GLU A 46 -2.23 5.71 -2.31
N ALA A 47 -2.51 4.97 -3.39
CA ALA A 47 -3.74 4.23 -3.54
C ALA A 47 -3.92 3.18 -2.42
N ILE A 48 -2.86 2.45 -2.10
CA ILE A 48 -2.82 1.47 -0.99
C ILE A 48 -3.18 2.15 0.33
N ARG A 49 -2.56 3.29 0.66
CA ARG A 49 -2.85 4.04 1.89
C ARG A 49 -4.29 4.55 1.96
N SER A 50 -4.87 4.92 0.82
CA SER A 50 -6.24 5.44 0.75
C SER A 50 -7.32 4.36 0.86
N GLU A 51 -7.07 3.12 0.40
CA GLU A 51 -8.06 2.04 0.36
C GLU A 51 -8.04 1.16 1.62
N THR A 52 -6.95 1.15 2.38
CA THR A 52 -6.75 0.18 3.47
C THR A 52 -7.44 0.59 4.77
N GLY A 53 -8.24 -0.32 5.32
CA GLY A 53 -8.63 -0.30 6.74
C GLY A 53 -7.56 -0.95 7.62
N GLY A 54 -6.97 -0.18 8.54
CA GLY A 54 -5.94 -0.62 9.49
C GLY A 54 -4.63 0.16 9.34
N GLU A 55 -3.75 0.03 10.33
CA GLU A 55 -2.45 0.69 10.35
C GLU A 55 -1.46 -0.04 9.43
N ILE A 56 -1.00 0.66 8.40
CA ILE A 56 0.06 0.18 7.50
C ILE A 56 1.40 0.46 8.15
N VAL A 57 2.19 -0.60 8.35
CA VAL A 57 3.54 -0.51 8.92
C VAL A 57 4.54 -0.13 7.84
N ASP A 58 4.44 -0.74 6.66
CA ASP A 58 5.41 -0.52 5.59
C ASP A 58 4.84 -0.82 4.20
N ILE A 59 5.38 -0.10 3.22
CA ILE A 59 5.08 -0.26 1.79
C ILE A 59 6.40 -0.29 1.02
N THR A 60 6.73 -1.46 0.50
CA THR A 60 7.93 -1.66 -0.33
C THR A 60 7.52 -1.85 -1.79
N ASP A 61 7.89 -0.91 -2.66
CA ASP A 61 7.70 -1.05 -4.09
C ASP A 61 8.79 -1.94 -4.70
N SER A 62 8.39 -3.07 -5.31
CA SER A 62 9.29 -4.00 -5.99
C SER A 62 9.25 -3.86 -7.51
N GLY A 63 8.39 -2.99 -8.07
CA GLY A 63 8.19 -2.80 -9.50
C GLY A 63 6.94 -3.52 -10.05
N PRO A 64 6.95 -4.86 -10.26
CA PRO A 64 5.79 -5.58 -10.78
C PRO A 64 4.71 -5.83 -9.72
N TYR A 65 4.99 -5.51 -8.47
CA TYR A 65 4.07 -5.53 -7.34
C TYR A 65 4.62 -4.67 -6.21
N THR A 66 3.75 -4.34 -5.27
CA THR A 66 4.11 -3.71 -4.01
C THR A 66 3.87 -4.69 -2.87
N LEU A 67 4.81 -4.80 -1.94
CA LEU A 67 4.63 -5.53 -0.70
C LEU A 67 4.11 -4.57 0.37
N VAL A 68 3.04 -4.97 1.05
CA VAL A 68 2.41 -4.18 2.11
C VAL A 68 2.41 -5.00 3.38
N ARG A 69 2.96 -4.43 4.46
CA ARG A 69 2.86 -4.98 5.80
C ARG A 69 1.86 -4.14 6.59
N LYS A 70 0.84 -4.77 7.15
CA LYS A 70 -0.16 -4.07 7.98
C LYS A 70 -0.54 -4.88 9.20
N HIS A 71 -0.95 -4.18 10.24
CA HIS A 71 -1.54 -4.84 11.40
C HIS A 71 -2.88 -5.49 11.01
N PRO A 72 -3.20 -6.67 11.58
CA PRO A 72 -4.56 -7.18 11.53
C PRO A 72 -5.53 -6.13 12.09
N PRO A 73 -6.75 -6.01 11.55
CA PRO A 73 -7.75 -5.14 12.17
C PRO A 73 -7.92 -5.62 13.62
N SER A 74 -7.69 -4.73 14.58
CA SER A 74 -7.61 -5.05 16.00
C SER A 74 -8.84 -5.85 16.44
N GLY A 75 -8.67 -7.15 16.63
CA GLY A 75 -9.51 -7.95 17.50
C GLY A 75 -8.82 -8.01 18.86
N ASP A 76 -9.60 -7.97 19.93
CA ASP A 76 -9.17 -7.86 21.34
C ASP A 76 -8.22 -8.96 21.85
N SER A 77 -7.02 -9.11 21.28
CA SER A 77 -5.96 -9.95 21.84
C SER A 77 -4.79 -9.06 22.21
N SER A 78 -4.96 -8.45 23.39
CA SER A 78 -3.89 -7.85 24.17
C SER A 78 -3.04 -9.01 24.72
N ASP A 79 -2.07 -9.48 23.93
CA ASP A 79 -0.99 -10.32 24.43
C ASP A 79 0.33 -9.60 24.16
N ALA A 80 1.17 -9.52 25.19
CA ALA A 80 2.38 -8.70 25.23
C ALA A 80 3.54 -9.37 24.46
N GLY A 81 3.33 -9.60 23.17
CA GLY A 81 4.34 -10.05 22.21
C GLY A 81 4.20 -9.28 20.89
N SER A 82 5.26 -9.23 20.09
CA SER A 82 5.26 -8.59 18.76
C SER A 82 4.04 -9.06 17.97
N GLN A 83 3.09 -8.15 17.73
CA GLN A 83 1.87 -8.51 17.01
C GLN A 83 2.25 -8.99 15.61
N PRO A 84 1.68 -10.11 15.13
CA PRO A 84 1.96 -10.58 13.78
C PRO A 84 1.45 -9.55 12.78
N LEU A 85 2.31 -9.14 11.85
CA LEU A 85 1.93 -8.32 10.70
C LEU A 85 1.48 -9.23 9.57
N PHE A 86 0.41 -8.85 8.89
CA PHE A 86 0.01 -9.52 7.66
C PHE A 86 0.79 -8.94 6.49
N LEU A 87 1.48 -9.81 5.75
CA LEU A 87 2.15 -9.47 4.50
C LEU A 87 1.21 -9.69 3.33
N TYR A 88 1.02 -8.65 2.53
CA TYR A 88 0.24 -8.68 1.31
C TYR A 88 1.10 -8.33 0.11
N ARG A 89 0.82 -8.98 -1.01
CA ARG A 89 1.23 -8.54 -2.33
C ARG A 89 0.09 -7.79 -2.97
N VAL A 90 0.33 -6.53 -3.34
CA VAL A 90 -0.64 -5.66 -3.99
C VAL A 90 -0.21 -5.40 -5.42
N LYS A 91 -1.15 -5.59 -6.35
CA LYS A 91 -0.98 -5.25 -7.76
C LYS A 91 -2.17 -4.45 -8.26
N ARG A 92 -1.93 -3.59 -9.25
CA ARG A 92 -3.02 -2.89 -9.94
C ARG A 92 -3.47 -3.74 -11.12
N GLU A 93 -4.74 -4.15 -11.14
CA GLU A 93 -5.32 -4.96 -12.21
C GLU A 93 -6.43 -4.21 -12.93
N LYS A 94 -6.46 -4.30 -14.26
CA LYS A 94 -7.53 -3.74 -15.09
C LYS A 94 -8.72 -4.69 -15.01
N GLN A 95 -9.80 -4.19 -14.44
CA GLN A 95 -11.10 -4.85 -14.38
C GLN A 95 -11.75 -4.85 -15.77
N LEU A 96 -12.75 -5.72 -15.95
CA LEU A 96 -13.50 -5.86 -17.21
C LEU A 96 -14.24 -4.57 -17.62
N ASN A 97 -14.58 -3.72 -16.66
CA ASN A 97 -15.19 -2.40 -16.89
C ASN A 97 -14.16 -1.31 -17.30
N GLY A 98 -12.88 -1.66 -17.44
CA GLY A 98 -11.79 -0.73 -17.75
C GLY A 98 -11.21 0.03 -16.55
N GLU A 99 -11.86 -0.04 -15.39
CA GLU A 99 -11.37 0.50 -14.13
C GLU A 99 -10.15 -0.32 -13.66
N LYS A 100 -9.17 0.31 -12.99
CA LYS A 100 -8.05 -0.44 -12.41
C LYS A 100 -8.21 -0.45 -10.89
N SER A 101 -8.36 -1.63 -10.29
CA SER A 101 -8.48 -1.81 -8.83
C SER A 101 -7.22 -2.41 -8.23
N LEU A 102 -7.06 -2.32 -6.92
CA LEU A 102 -5.99 -2.99 -6.20
C LEU A 102 -6.39 -4.45 -5.94
N HIS A 103 -5.57 -5.38 -6.42
CA HIS A 103 -5.66 -6.79 -6.10
C HIS A 103 -4.73 -7.10 -4.94
N TRP A 104 -5.30 -7.55 -3.82
CA TRP A 104 -4.59 -7.88 -2.60
C TRP A 104 -4.46 -9.41 -2.46
N SER A 105 -3.25 -9.93 -2.51
CA SER A 105 -2.96 -11.35 -2.22
C SER A 105 -2.29 -11.46 -0.86
N TYR A 106 -2.90 -12.17 0.08
CA TYR A 106 -2.27 -12.50 1.36
C TYR A 106 -1.12 -13.48 1.15
N LEU A 107 0.06 -13.18 1.71
CA LEU A 107 1.26 -14.00 1.60
C LEU A 107 1.62 -14.74 2.90
N GLY A 108 1.15 -14.25 4.05
CA GLY A 108 1.43 -14.86 5.35
C GLY A 108 1.63 -13.85 6.47
N ASP A 109 1.90 -14.38 7.66
CA ASP A 109 2.23 -13.63 8.85
C ASP A 109 3.75 -13.37 8.90
N VAL A 110 4.13 -12.14 9.23
CA VAL A 110 5.52 -11.75 9.48
C VAL A 110 5.60 -11.08 10.85
N THR A 111 6.56 -11.48 11.66
CA THR A 111 6.85 -10.80 12.92
C THR A 111 7.62 -9.51 12.65
N GLU A 112 7.27 -8.42 13.32
CA GLU A 112 8.19 -7.29 13.39
C GLU A 112 9.51 -7.76 14.01
N PRO A 113 10.67 -7.31 13.48
CA PRO A 113 11.93 -7.58 14.14
C PRO A 113 11.81 -7.01 15.56
N ALA A 114 12.00 -7.86 16.57
CA ALA A 114 11.90 -7.39 17.94
C ALA A 114 12.96 -6.30 18.12
N THR A 115 12.52 -5.07 18.40
CA THR A 115 13.42 -3.99 18.73
C THR A 115 13.81 -4.13 20.19
N VAL A 116 15.08 -4.40 20.44
CA VAL A 116 15.65 -4.46 21.77
C VAL A 116 16.32 -3.12 22.07
N GLU A 117 15.97 -2.50 23.19
CA GLU A 117 16.66 -1.29 23.62
C GLU A 117 18.03 -1.66 24.20
N CYS A 118 19.07 -0.91 23.83
CA CYS A 118 20.37 -1.10 24.44
C CYS A 118 20.31 -0.78 25.93
N ARG A 119 20.68 -1.73 26.79
CA ARG A 119 20.69 -1.55 28.25
C ARG A 119 21.58 -0.39 28.73
N ASN A 120 22.59 -0.02 27.94
CA ASN A 120 23.55 1.02 28.30
C ASN A 120 23.13 2.42 27.81
N CYS A 121 22.68 2.55 26.55
CA CYS A 121 22.37 3.87 25.97
C CYS A 121 20.90 4.08 25.59
N GLY A 122 20.04 3.07 25.71
CA GLY A 122 18.61 3.14 25.41
C GLY A 122 18.25 3.21 23.93
N VAL A 123 19.21 3.12 23.01
CA VAL A 123 18.91 3.16 21.57
C VAL A 123 18.18 1.88 21.15
N PRO A 124 17.10 1.96 20.35
CA PRO A 124 16.44 0.78 19.80
C PRO A 124 17.37 0.10 18.78
N LEU A 125 17.53 -1.21 18.91
CA LEU A 125 18.38 -2.05 18.07
C LEU A 125 17.59 -3.25 17.58
N ASN A 126 17.99 -3.82 16.44
CA ASN A 126 17.44 -5.10 16.02
C ASN A 126 17.88 -6.20 17.00
N GLU A 127 17.03 -7.16 17.30
CA GLU A 127 17.34 -8.34 18.14
C GLU A 127 18.58 -9.13 17.69
N SER A 128 18.93 -9.06 16.40
CA SER A 128 20.12 -9.70 15.83
C SER A 128 21.41 -8.89 16.01
N THR A 129 21.33 -7.71 16.64
CA THR A 129 22.49 -6.85 16.90
C THR A 129 23.28 -7.38 18.09
N THR A 130 24.48 -7.90 17.85
CA THR A 130 25.37 -8.40 18.93
C THR A 130 26.12 -7.28 19.65
N THR A 131 26.34 -6.14 18.98
CA THR A 131 27.10 -5.02 19.55
C THR A 131 26.42 -3.71 19.19
N CYS A 132 26.17 -2.86 20.19
CA CYS A 132 25.55 -1.57 19.96
C CYS A 132 26.50 -0.65 19.16
N PRO A 133 26.12 -0.19 17.96
CA PRO A 133 26.96 0.72 17.16
C PRO A 133 27.09 2.12 17.77
N HIS A 134 26.23 2.47 18.74
CA HIS A 134 26.22 3.78 19.37
C HIS A 134 27.14 3.87 20.60
N CYS A 135 27.24 2.81 21.41
CA CYS A 135 28.01 2.83 22.67
C CYS A 135 29.04 1.69 22.79
N GLY A 136 29.06 0.73 21.87
CA GLY A 136 29.98 -0.41 21.89
C GLY A 136 29.60 -1.53 22.86
N GLU A 137 28.43 -1.45 23.51
CA GLU A 137 27.96 -2.48 24.44
C GLU A 137 27.69 -3.82 23.74
N GLU A 138 28.15 -4.92 24.30
CA GLU A 138 27.83 -6.27 23.82
C GLU A 138 26.45 -6.73 24.34
N LEU A 139 25.56 -6.99 23.40
CA LEU A 139 24.20 -7.45 23.63
C LEU A 139 24.22 -8.97 23.62
N SER A 140 24.63 -9.56 24.75
CA SER A 140 24.58 -11.01 24.92
C SER A 140 23.12 -11.49 24.83
N SER A 141 22.81 -12.27 23.78
CA SER A 141 21.57 -13.03 23.66
C SER A 141 21.51 -14.05 24.80
N THR A 142 21.07 -13.61 25.96
CA THR A 142 20.81 -14.49 27.11
C THR A 142 19.48 -15.17 26.87
N LYS A 143 19.50 -16.24 26.07
CA LYS A 143 18.46 -17.27 26.12
C LYS A 143 18.62 -17.97 27.47
N GLY A 144 17.90 -17.48 28.48
CA GLY A 144 17.91 -18.02 29.83
C GLY A 144 17.25 -19.39 29.88
N VAL A 145 18.06 -20.38 30.29
CA VAL A 145 17.79 -21.69 30.93
C VAL A 145 16.91 -22.72 30.21
#